data_AF-A0A7V1EFL3-F1
#
_entry.id   AF-A0A7V1EFL3-F1
#
_cell.length_a   1.000
_cell.length_b   1.000
_cell.length_c   1.000
_cell.angle_alpha   90.00
_cell.angle_beta   90.00
_cell.angle_gamma   90.00
#
_symmetry.space_group_name_H-M   'P 1'
#
loop_
_entity.id
_entity.type
_entity.pdbx_description
1 polymer ?
#
loop_
_entity_poly.entity_id
_entity_poly.type
_entity_poly.pdbx_seq_one_letter_code
_entity_poly.pdbx_strand_id
1 'polypeptide(L)'
;MKKLCFGKVFLLFISTLVVIPFAMADQIRLYQQTGYSYGSGGEFTLSIVDSTTGPDLNVYWSYYSPLTRVTRDIGNYDPSFQTFCLEMTEYFTPGWTYYVTISDRAILGGVGTDGDPISIGTAWLYYMFATGQLSVYDYTAGPGRSADAGALQATIWWLEGERNDPGTGNEFRNLVLSNFSNPMADNNWTYPVAVLNLTNAGSYVQDQLILVGVPEPSTLLLMGAGLIGIGVFGRKRFRRKERV
;
A
#
# COMPACT_ATOMS: atom_id res chain seq x y z
N MET A 1 -0.66 69.44 -41.36
CA MET A 1 0.25 68.56 -42.14
C MET A 1 0.88 67.55 -41.20
N LYS A 2 0.55 66.27 -41.44
CA LYS A 2 1.13 64.99 -41.01
C LYS A 2 2.42 65.05 -40.17
N LYS A 3 2.41 64.43 -38.97
CA LYS A 3 3.39 63.40 -38.53
C LYS A 3 2.76 62.51 -37.44
N LEU A 4 2.28 61.32 -37.81
CA LEU A 4 1.99 60.24 -36.86
C LEU A 4 3.32 59.55 -36.54
N CYS A 5 3.77 59.61 -35.28
CA CYS A 5 4.88 58.81 -34.79
C CYS A 5 4.36 57.42 -34.40
N PHE A 6 4.75 56.40 -35.16
CA PHE A 6 4.54 54.99 -34.84
C PHE A 6 5.47 54.60 -33.67
N GLY A 7 4.92 54.49 -32.47
CA GLY A 7 5.61 53.87 -31.33
C GLY A 7 5.66 52.36 -31.52
N LYS A 8 6.85 51.81 -31.76
CA LYS A 8 7.10 50.36 -31.77
C LYS A 8 6.88 49.82 -30.35
N VAL A 9 5.78 49.13 -30.13
CA VAL A 9 5.56 48.31 -28.92
C VAL A 9 6.43 47.06 -29.07
N PHE A 10 7.54 47.01 -28.33
CA PHE A 10 8.39 45.82 -28.25
C PHE A 10 7.79 44.91 -27.16
N LEU A 11 6.98 43.94 -27.58
CA LEU A 11 6.44 42.89 -26.71
C LEU A 11 7.58 41.94 -26.33
N LEU A 12 8.17 42.17 -25.16
CA LEU A 12 9.06 41.22 -24.49
C LEU A 12 8.21 40.04 -24.01
N PHE A 13 8.20 38.95 -24.77
CA PHE A 13 7.74 37.65 -24.30
C PHE A 13 8.75 37.14 -23.27
N ILE A 14 8.48 37.37 -21.99
CA ILE A 14 9.15 36.64 -20.90
C ILE A 14 8.59 35.22 -20.97
N SER A 15 9.29 34.30 -21.62
CA SER A 15 9.00 32.88 -21.45
C SER A 15 9.41 32.50 -20.04
N THR A 16 8.45 32.47 -19.13
CA THR A 16 8.62 31.76 -17.87
C THR A 16 8.86 30.30 -18.22
N LEU A 17 10.11 29.85 -18.09
CA LEU A 17 10.47 28.44 -18.10
C LEU A 17 9.69 27.81 -16.93
N VAL A 18 8.56 27.17 -17.24
CA VAL A 18 7.85 26.34 -16.27
C VAL A 18 8.78 25.15 -16.04
N VAL A 19 9.59 25.22 -14.97
CA VAL A 19 10.26 24.05 -14.42
C VAL A 19 9.14 23.21 -13.85
N ILE A 20 8.68 22.22 -14.61
CA ILE A 20 7.79 21.19 -14.10
C ILE A 20 8.66 20.42 -13.12
N PRO A 21 8.39 20.43 -11.80
CA PRO A 21 9.10 19.55 -10.91
C PRO A 21 8.83 18.13 -11.40
N PHE A 22 9.88 17.39 -11.73
CA PHE A 22 9.77 15.95 -11.85
C PHE A 22 9.17 15.47 -10.53
N ALA A 23 8.00 14.82 -10.57
CA ALA A 23 7.43 14.20 -9.39
C ALA A 23 8.49 13.20 -8.88
N MET A 24 9.15 13.54 -7.78
CA MET A 24 10.07 12.61 -7.13
C MET A 24 9.21 11.54 -6.48
N ALA A 25 9.44 10.28 -6.85
CA ALA A 25 8.80 9.14 -6.22
C ALA A 25 9.20 9.07 -4.74
N ASP A 26 8.27 8.67 -3.87
CA ASP A 26 8.52 8.53 -2.44
C ASP A 26 9.63 7.51 -2.17
N GLN A 27 10.32 7.69 -1.04
CA GLN A 27 11.47 6.88 -0.66
C GLN A 27 11.20 6.04 0.58
N ILE A 28 11.54 4.76 0.47
CA ILE A 28 11.44 3.80 1.58
C ILE A 28 12.77 3.10 1.82
N ARG A 29 12.90 2.49 2.99
CA ARG A 29 13.95 1.51 3.30
C ARG A 29 13.31 0.24 3.83
N LEU A 30 13.86 -0.90 3.43
CA LEU A 30 13.47 -2.21 3.94
C LEU A 30 14.53 -2.73 4.90
N TYR A 31 14.09 -3.36 5.99
CA TYR A 31 14.95 -3.95 6.99
C TYR A 31 14.54 -5.38 7.31
N GLN A 32 15.54 -6.21 7.57
CA GLN A 32 15.35 -7.50 8.22
C GLN A 32 15.51 -7.32 9.73
N GLN A 33 14.52 -7.80 10.49
CA GLN A 33 14.55 -7.74 11.95
C GLN A 33 14.71 -9.16 12.52
N THR A 34 15.62 -9.29 13.49
CA THR A 34 15.81 -10.56 14.22
C THR A 34 14.51 -10.96 14.90
N GLY A 35 14.04 -12.19 14.64
CA GLY A 35 12.78 -12.71 15.18
C GLY A 35 11.53 -12.32 14.38
N TYR A 36 11.70 -11.77 13.17
CA TYR A 36 10.64 -11.46 12.21
C TYR A 36 10.90 -12.07 10.83
N SER A 37 12.08 -11.84 10.24
CA SER A 37 12.40 -12.32 8.89
C SER A 37 12.80 -13.81 8.87
N TYR A 38 12.69 -14.47 7.70
CA TYR A 38 13.03 -15.90 7.50
C TYR A 38 13.92 -16.11 6.27
N GLY A 39 15.23 -16.24 6.48
CA GLY A 39 16.18 -16.40 5.38
C GLY A 39 16.14 -15.21 4.41
N SER A 40 15.95 -15.49 3.11
CA SER A 40 15.80 -14.46 2.07
C SER A 40 14.35 -13.99 1.86
N GLY A 41 13.39 -14.52 2.61
CA GLY A 41 11.96 -14.17 2.53
C GLY A 41 11.37 -13.85 3.91
N GLY A 42 10.05 -13.73 3.95
CA GLY A 42 9.31 -13.54 5.20
C GLY A 42 8.98 -12.08 5.46
N GLU A 43 8.95 -11.73 6.73
CA GLU A 43 8.41 -10.46 7.19
C GLU A 43 9.52 -9.40 7.25
N PHE A 44 9.30 -8.28 6.57
CA PHE A 44 10.25 -7.17 6.49
C PHE A 44 9.66 -5.87 7.03
N THR A 45 10.49 -5.07 7.70
CA THR A 45 10.11 -3.75 8.18
C THR A 45 10.38 -2.72 7.11
N LEU A 46 9.33 -2.06 6.62
CA LEU A 46 9.43 -0.92 5.72
C LEU A 46 9.36 0.37 6.52
N SER A 47 10.44 1.14 6.53
CA SER A 47 10.45 2.51 7.09
C SER A 47 10.23 3.54 6.00
N ILE A 48 9.39 4.52 6.28
CA ILE A 48 9.14 5.65 5.38
C ILE A 48 10.27 6.68 5.58
N VAL A 49 10.99 7.04 4.51
CA VAL A 49 12.17 7.94 4.59
C VAL A 49 11.83 9.36 4.19
N ASP A 50 10.99 9.53 3.18
CA ASP A 50 10.48 10.82 2.74
C ASP A 50 8.97 10.71 2.52
N SER A 51 8.27 11.79 2.85
CA SER A 51 6.81 11.97 2.68
C SER A 51 6.48 13.35 2.11
N THR A 52 7.51 14.10 1.67
CA THR A 52 7.38 15.49 1.24
C THR A 52 7.04 15.64 -0.24
N THR A 53 7.10 14.56 -1.03
CA THR A 53 6.72 14.49 -2.44
C THR A 53 6.01 13.17 -2.72
N GLY A 54 4.71 13.21 -3.03
CA GLY A 54 3.83 12.04 -2.88
C GLY A 54 4.19 10.75 -3.65
N PRO A 55 3.48 9.63 -3.36
CA PRO A 55 2.30 9.53 -2.49
C PRO A 55 2.62 9.36 -1.00
N ASP A 56 2.25 10.34 -0.16
CA ASP A 56 2.50 10.33 1.30
C ASP A 56 2.15 8.99 1.97
N LEU A 57 3.18 8.18 2.17
CA LEU A 57 3.02 6.83 2.73
C LEU A 57 2.57 6.84 4.19
N ASN A 58 2.67 7.98 4.91
CA ASN A 58 2.24 8.07 6.30
C ASN A 58 0.73 7.85 6.44
N VAL A 59 -0.04 8.15 5.40
CA VAL A 59 -1.50 7.90 5.41
C VAL A 59 -1.77 6.41 5.58
N TYR A 60 -1.00 5.56 4.91
CA TYR A 60 -1.19 4.11 4.91
C TYR A 60 -0.80 3.45 6.23
N TRP A 61 0.17 4.03 6.97
CA TRP A 61 0.56 3.56 8.30
C TRP A 61 -0.62 3.43 9.27
N SER A 62 -1.62 4.31 9.13
CA SER A 62 -2.81 4.31 9.99
C SER A 62 -3.73 3.09 9.80
N TYR A 63 -3.64 2.39 8.66
CA TYR A 63 -4.47 1.22 8.35
C TYR A 63 -3.95 -0.08 8.96
N TYR A 64 -2.66 -0.13 9.33
CA TYR A 64 -2.08 -1.28 10.03
C TYR A 64 -2.61 -1.36 11.46
N SER A 65 -2.46 -2.54 12.08
CA SER A 65 -2.94 -2.82 13.43
C SER A 65 -2.58 -1.68 14.41
N PRO A 66 -3.56 -1.13 15.14
CA PRO A 66 -3.30 -0.04 16.08
C PRO A 66 -2.53 -0.52 17.32
N LEU A 67 -2.46 -1.84 17.53
CA LEU A 67 -1.69 -2.44 18.60
C LEU A 67 -0.20 -2.27 18.29
N THR A 68 0.47 -1.52 19.16
CA THR A 68 1.89 -1.21 19.02
C THR A 68 2.72 -2.49 18.85
N ARG A 69 3.60 -2.50 17.83
CA ARG A 69 4.53 -3.60 17.50
C ARG A 69 3.89 -4.92 17.07
N VAL A 70 2.62 -4.90 16.66
CA VAL A 70 2.00 -6.05 15.99
C VAL A 70 2.42 -6.09 14.54
N THR A 71 2.09 -5.07 13.74
CA THR A 71 2.46 -4.98 12.31
C THR A 71 2.96 -3.61 11.88
N ARG A 72 3.16 -2.70 12.84
CA ARG A 72 3.73 -1.36 12.63
C ARG A 72 4.66 -0.95 13.77
N ASP A 73 5.56 -0.01 13.48
CA ASP A 73 6.54 0.57 14.40
C ASP A 73 7.48 -0.45 15.06
N ILE A 74 7.91 -1.42 14.25
CA ILE A 74 8.83 -2.47 14.66
C ILE A 74 10.28 -2.01 14.45
N GLY A 75 11.21 -2.49 15.28
CA GLY A 75 12.63 -2.20 15.12
C GLY A 75 13.06 -0.76 15.46
N ASN A 76 12.19 0.03 16.12
CA ASN A 76 12.37 1.47 16.38
C ASN A 76 12.41 2.35 15.12
N TYR A 77 11.78 1.90 14.05
CA TYR A 77 11.51 2.72 12.88
C TYR A 77 10.05 3.20 12.99
N ASP A 78 9.85 4.50 13.20
CA ASP A 78 8.52 5.11 13.28
C ASP A 78 8.53 6.36 12.39
N PRO A 79 7.67 6.43 11.35
CA PRO A 79 6.65 5.44 10.98
C PRO A 79 7.22 4.26 10.18
N SER A 80 6.80 3.04 10.54
CA SER A 80 7.07 1.83 9.75
C SER A 80 5.93 0.83 9.77
N PHE A 81 5.90 -0.06 8.78
CA PHE A 81 4.96 -1.19 8.74
C PHE A 81 5.61 -2.44 8.18
N GLN A 82 4.97 -3.58 8.39
CA GLN A 82 5.48 -4.88 7.97
C GLN A 82 4.94 -5.29 6.60
N THR A 83 5.81 -5.85 5.77
CA THR A 83 5.54 -6.25 4.39
C THR A 83 6.16 -7.62 4.06
N PHE A 84 5.75 -8.18 2.93
CA PHE A 84 6.27 -9.40 2.32
C PHE A 84 6.62 -9.14 0.86
N CYS A 85 7.57 -9.93 0.35
CA CYS A 85 7.98 -9.95 -1.05
C CYS A 85 6.88 -10.54 -1.94
N LEU A 86 6.77 -10.08 -3.20
CA LEU A 86 5.89 -10.68 -4.20
C LEU A 86 6.60 -11.69 -5.09
N GLU A 87 7.82 -11.40 -5.52
CA GLU A 87 8.63 -12.26 -6.38
C GLU A 87 9.62 -13.13 -5.58
N MET A 88 9.98 -14.29 -6.12
CA MET A 88 10.97 -15.19 -5.49
C MET A 88 12.40 -14.96 -6.01
N THR A 89 12.55 -14.44 -7.22
CA THR A 89 13.85 -14.26 -7.90
C THR A 89 14.35 -12.82 -7.93
N GLU A 90 13.61 -11.90 -7.32
CA GLU A 90 14.07 -10.53 -7.10
C GLU A 90 14.60 -10.38 -5.68
N TYR A 91 15.45 -9.37 -5.46
CA TYR A 91 16.05 -9.14 -4.15
C TYR A 91 16.20 -7.66 -3.87
N PHE A 92 16.04 -7.29 -2.60
CA PHE A 92 16.46 -5.99 -2.09
C PHE A 92 17.68 -6.17 -1.17
N THR A 93 18.37 -5.07 -0.92
CA THR A 93 19.47 -4.99 0.04
C THR A 93 18.97 -4.24 1.29
N PRO A 94 18.95 -4.88 2.47
CA PRO A 94 18.49 -4.23 3.69
C PRO A 94 19.21 -2.91 4.00
N GLY A 95 18.44 -1.89 4.38
CA GLY A 95 18.92 -0.54 4.71
C GLY A 95 19.18 0.37 3.51
N TRP A 96 19.08 -0.13 2.27
CA TRP A 96 19.15 0.70 1.07
C TRP A 96 17.85 1.46 0.86
N THR A 97 17.98 2.61 0.19
CA THR A 97 16.84 3.49 -0.12
C THR A 97 16.32 3.19 -1.51
N TYR A 98 15.01 3.04 -1.62
CA TYR A 98 14.31 2.68 -2.85
C TYR A 98 13.24 3.71 -3.17
N TYR A 99 12.99 3.91 -4.46
CA TYR A 99 11.87 4.71 -4.95
C TYR A 99 10.66 3.81 -5.14
N VAL A 100 9.47 4.30 -4.80
CA VAL A 100 8.24 3.50 -4.90
C VAL A 100 7.19 4.11 -5.81
N THR A 101 6.42 3.22 -6.44
CA THR A 101 5.13 3.53 -7.04
C THR A 101 4.09 2.51 -6.56
N ILE A 102 2.83 2.92 -6.45
CA ILE A 102 1.75 2.06 -5.95
C ILE A 102 0.83 1.65 -7.11
N SER A 103 0.55 0.35 -7.24
CA SER A 103 -0.42 -0.20 -8.21
C SER A 103 -1.14 -1.44 -7.66
N ASP A 104 -2.12 -1.94 -8.41
CA ASP A 104 -2.83 -3.20 -8.10
C ASP A 104 -2.09 -4.48 -8.54
N ARG A 105 -0.90 -4.30 -9.14
CA ARG A 105 -0.15 -5.34 -9.84
C ARG A 105 1.34 -5.18 -9.58
N ALA A 106 2.07 -6.29 -9.58
CA ALA A 106 3.52 -6.30 -9.65
C ALA A 106 3.97 -6.00 -11.08
N ILE A 107 4.94 -5.12 -11.27
CA ILE A 107 5.40 -4.70 -12.60
C ILE A 107 6.74 -5.38 -12.88
N LEU A 108 6.78 -6.13 -13.98
CA LEU A 108 7.97 -6.80 -14.51
C LEU A 108 8.52 -7.98 -13.70
N GLY A 109 7.78 -8.48 -12.71
CA GLY A 109 7.97 -9.80 -12.07
C GLY A 109 7.66 -10.99 -12.99
N GLY A 110 8.26 -11.03 -14.19
CA GLY A 110 8.16 -12.16 -15.13
C GLY A 110 7.03 -12.07 -16.20
N VAL A 111 6.05 -11.19 -16.05
CA VAL A 111 4.86 -11.10 -16.95
C VAL A 111 4.94 -9.94 -17.96
N GLY A 112 5.90 -9.02 -17.84
CA GLY A 112 6.09 -7.88 -18.75
C GLY A 112 5.49 -6.56 -18.23
N THR A 113 5.35 -5.57 -19.10
CA THR A 113 4.95 -4.19 -18.73
C THR A 113 3.49 -4.04 -18.31
N ASP A 114 2.65 -5.03 -18.61
CA ASP A 114 1.23 -5.01 -18.26
C ASP A 114 1.00 -5.33 -16.77
N GLY A 115 1.99 -5.94 -16.11
CA GLY A 115 1.99 -6.33 -14.69
C GLY A 115 1.05 -7.49 -14.35
N ASP A 116 1.32 -8.18 -13.24
CA ASP A 116 0.51 -9.29 -12.73
C ASP A 116 -0.33 -8.83 -11.52
N PRO A 117 -1.66 -8.73 -11.64
CA PRO A 117 -2.53 -8.38 -10.52
C PRO A 117 -2.37 -9.39 -9.38
N ILE A 118 -2.30 -8.89 -8.14
CA ILE A 118 -2.16 -9.82 -7.01
C ILE A 118 -3.39 -10.70 -6.85
N SER A 119 -3.19 -11.95 -6.45
CA SER A 119 -4.29 -12.87 -6.19
C SER A 119 -5.14 -12.44 -4.99
N ILE A 120 -6.42 -12.84 -4.98
CA ILE A 120 -7.36 -12.62 -3.89
C ILE A 120 -6.89 -13.31 -2.60
N GLY A 121 -6.24 -14.47 -2.71
CA GLY A 121 -5.67 -15.19 -1.59
C GLY A 121 -4.54 -14.42 -0.93
N THR A 122 -3.61 -13.87 -1.71
CA THR A 122 -2.50 -13.04 -1.22
C THR A 122 -3.04 -11.77 -0.57
N ALA A 123 -3.97 -11.08 -1.24
CA ALA A 123 -4.57 -9.87 -0.71
C ALA A 123 -5.32 -10.12 0.61
N TRP A 124 -6.07 -11.23 0.73
CA TRP A 124 -6.76 -11.59 1.97
C TRP A 124 -5.78 -11.93 3.10
N LEU A 125 -4.81 -12.80 2.86
CA LEU A 125 -3.83 -13.19 3.87
C LEU A 125 -3.04 -11.98 4.37
N TYR A 126 -2.58 -11.12 3.46
CA TYR A 126 -1.85 -9.91 3.81
C TYR A 126 -2.74 -8.89 4.55
N TYR A 127 -4.00 -8.71 4.12
CA TYR A 127 -4.95 -7.86 4.84
C TYR A 127 -5.13 -8.33 6.29
N MET A 128 -5.42 -9.62 6.49
CA MET A 128 -5.58 -10.20 7.82
C MET A 128 -4.29 -10.09 8.64
N PHE A 129 -3.13 -10.30 8.00
CA PHE A 129 -1.83 -10.12 8.65
C PHE A 129 -1.67 -8.67 9.13
N ALA A 130 -1.78 -7.71 8.20
CA ALA A 130 -1.50 -6.29 8.40
C ALA A 130 -2.42 -5.65 9.45
N THR A 131 -3.68 -6.09 9.54
CA THR A 131 -4.63 -5.62 10.57
C THR A 131 -4.46 -6.32 11.92
N GLY A 132 -3.59 -7.33 12.02
CA GLY A 132 -3.36 -8.11 13.25
C GLY A 132 -4.45 -9.15 13.53
N GLN A 133 -5.17 -9.60 12.50
CA GLN A 133 -6.33 -10.49 12.59
C GLN A 133 -6.05 -11.92 12.09
N LEU A 134 -4.87 -12.19 11.55
CA LEU A 134 -4.49 -13.51 11.07
C LEU A 134 -4.18 -14.43 12.27
N SER A 135 -5.21 -15.10 12.78
CA SER A 135 -5.16 -15.82 14.07
C SER A 135 -4.14 -16.95 14.17
N VAL A 136 -3.74 -17.53 13.03
CA VAL A 136 -2.73 -18.60 12.97
C VAL A 136 -1.30 -18.06 12.96
N TYR A 137 -1.12 -16.74 12.86
CA TYR A 137 0.19 -16.10 12.84
C TYR A 137 0.64 -15.74 14.26
N ASP A 138 1.85 -16.15 14.64
CA ASP A 138 2.52 -15.71 15.85
C ASP A 138 3.03 -14.27 15.68
N TYR A 139 2.34 -13.32 16.31
CA TYR A 139 2.77 -11.93 16.34
C TYR A 139 3.84 -11.62 17.40
N THR A 140 4.32 -12.62 18.14
CA THR A 140 5.38 -12.44 19.15
C THR A 140 6.75 -12.54 18.51
N ALA A 141 7.57 -11.49 18.61
CA ALA A 141 8.93 -11.50 18.07
C ALA A 141 9.73 -12.72 18.58
N GLY A 142 10.25 -13.53 17.67
CA GLY A 142 10.97 -14.75 18.00
C GLY A 142 10.91 -15.83 16.93
N PRO A 143 11.38 -17.05 17.23
CA PRO A 143 11.43 -18.14 16.26
C PRO A 143 10.07 -18.54 15.69
N GLY A 144 8.98 -18.43 16.47
CA GLY A 144 7.62 -18.72 16.01
C GLY A 144 7.18 -17.78 14.90
N ARG A 145 7.21 -16.47 15.18
CA ARG A 145 6.95 -15.42 14.17
C ARG A 145 7.83 -15.54 12.93
N SER A 146 9.13 -15.78 13.08
CA SER A 146 10.01 -16.02 11.93
C SER A 146 9.60 -17.26 11.13
N ALA A 147 9.20 -18.36 11.78
CA ALA A 147 8.74 -19.55 11.07
C ALA A 147 7.43 -19.28 10.30
N ASP A 148 6.48 -18.59 10.94
CA ASP A 148 5.21 -18.21 10.34
C ASP A 148 5.40 -17.23 9.18
N ALA A 149 6.33 -16.28 9.32
CA ALA A 149 6.72 -15.38 8.24
C ALA A 149 7.23 -16.15 7.01
N GLY A 150 8.09 -17.15 7.21
CA GLY A 150 8.58 -18.01 6.13
C GLY A 150 7.48 -18.84 5.47
N ALA A 151 6.56 -19.39 6.26
CA ALA A 151 5.43 -20.17 5.75
C ALA A 151 4.43 -19.28 5.00
N LEU A 152 4.11 -18.08 5.51
CA LEU A 152 3.25 -17.12 4.85
C LEU A 152 3.88 -16.63 3.53
N GLN A 153 5.18 -16.29 3.53
CA GLN A 153 5.90 -15.93 2.31
C GLN A 153 5.85 -17.03 1.24
N ALA A 154 6.04 -18.29 1.65
CA ALA A 154 5.95 -19.43 0.75
C ALA A 154 4.53 -19.60 0.15
N THR A 155 3.49 -19.28 0.91
CA THR A 155 2.11 -19.28 0.42
C THR A 155 1.85 -18.12 -0.54
N ILE A 156 2.33 -16.92 -0.24
CA ILE A 156 2.24 -15.76 -1.14
C ILE A 156 2.88 -16.10 -2.49
N TRP A 157 4.14 -16.55 -2.50
CA TRP A 157 4.81 -16.94 -3.75
C TRP A 157 4.08 -18.04 -4.52
N TRP A 158 3.42 -18.98 -3.84
CA TRP A 158 2.61 -19.98 -4.54
C TRP A 158 1.37 -19.38 -5.18
N LEU A 159 0.67 -18.49 -4.46
CA LEU A 159 -0.54 -17.83 -4.94
C LEU A 159 -0.27 -16.89 -6.12
N GLU A 160 0.92 -16.27 -6.14
CA GLU A 160 1.40 -15.43 -7.24
C GLU A 160 2.15 -16.23 -8.33
N GLY A 161 2.13 -17.56 -8.31
CA GLY A 161 2.72 -18.39 -9.37
C GLY A 161 4.26 -18.47 -9.40
N GLU A 162 4.94 -17.86 -8.43
CA GLU A 162 6.40 -17.81 -8.30
C GLU A 162 7.03 -19.15 -7.87
N ARG A 163 6.20 -20.09 -7.39
CA ARG A 163 6.64 -21.45 -6.99
C ARG A 163 5.51 -22.47 -6.98
N ASN A 164 5.91 -23.74 -6.84
CA ASN A 164 4.98 -24.84 -6.54
C ASN A 164 4.37 -24.75 -5.13
N ASP A 165 3.19 -25.37 -4.96
CA ASP A 165 2.43 -25.48 -3.70
C ASP A 165 3.37 -25.82 -2.52
N PRO A 166 3.35 -25.05 -1.42
CA PRO A 166 4.22 -25.28 -0.26
C PRO A 166 3.87 -26.55 0.53
N GLY A 167 2.76 -27.23 0.20
CA GLY A 167 2.35 -28.52 0.76
C GLY A 167 1.41 -28.40 1.96
N THR A 168 0.80 -29.52 2.33
CA THR A 168 -0.23 -29.59 3.39
C THR A 168 0.29 -29.29 4.80
N GLY A 169 1.61 -29.27 5.01
CA GLY A 169 2.23 -28.84 6.26
C GLY A 169 2.22 -27.31 6.46
N ASN A 170 1.88 -26.53 5.43
CA ASN A 170 1.77 -25.08 5.52
C ASN A 170 0.35 -24.66 5.90
N GLU A 171 0.20 -24.10 7.11
CA GLU A 171 -1.12 -23.72 7.65
C GLU A 171 -1.78 -22.59 6.87
N PHE A 172 -1.03 -21.60 6.39
CA PHE A 172 -1.57 -20.48 5.58
C PHE A 172 -2.14 -20.96 4.25
N ARG A 173 -1.47 -21.93 3.62
CA ARG A 173 -1.97 -22.61 2.41
C ARG A 173 -3.28 -23.33 2.68
N ASN A 174 -3.40 -24.05 3.80
CA ASN A 174 -4.64 -24.73 4.15
C ASN A 174 -5.76 -23.73 4.49
N LEU A 175 -5.41 -22.65 5.18
CA LEU A 175 -6.33 -21.59 5.55
C LEU A 175 -6.92 -20.90 4.32
N VAL A 176 -6.10 -20.51 3.34
CA VAL A 176 -6.59 -19.84 2.13
C VAL A 176 -7.50 -20.75 1.30
N LEU A 177 -7.18 -22.05 1.19
CA LEU A 177 -8.00 -23.02 0.45
C LEU A 177 -9.32 -23.37 1.15
N SER A 178 -9.42 -23.16 2.46
CA SER A 178 -10.69 -23.30 3.18
C SER A 178 -11.60 -22.08 3.01
N ASN A 179 -11.03 -20.91 2.70
CA ASN A 179 -11.78 -19.66 2.53
C ASN A 179 -12.17 -19.39 1.07
N PHE A 180 -11.40 -19.88 0.11
CA PHE A 180 -11.60 -19.59 -1.31
C PHE A 180 -11.62 -20.86 -2.16
N SER A 181 -12.59 -20.94 -3.08
CA SER A 181 -12.63 -21.99 -4.10
C SER A 181 -11.58 -21.80 -5.19
N ASN A 182 -11.20 -20.55 -5.47
CA ASN A 182 -10.10 -20.18 -6.37
C ASN A 182 -9.28 -19.05 -5.75
N PRO A 183 -8.30 -19.36 -4.88
CA PRO A 183 -7.50 -18.34 -4.19
C PRO A 183 -6.53 -17.59 -5.11
N MET A 184 -6.28 -18.10 -6.32
CA MET A 184 -5.38 -17.51 -7.32
C MET A 184 -6.10 -16.54 -8.28
N ALA A 185 -7.41 -16.35 -8.15
CA ALA A 185 -8.12 -15.34 -8.94
C ALA A 185 -7.67 -13.93 -8.55
N ASP A 186 -7.70 -12.99 -9.49
CA ASP A 186 -7.33 -11.59 -9.26
C ASP A 186 -8.11 -10.99 -8.07
N ASN A 187 -7.41 -10.27 -7.18
CA ASN A 187 -8.03 -9.58 -6.05
C ASN A 187 -9.07 -8.54 -6.50
N ASN A 188 -8.78 -7.82 -7.59
CA ASN A 188 -9.64 -6.79 -8.17
C ASN A 188 -10.19 -5.80 -7.12
N TRP A 189 -9.33 -5.40 -6.18
CA TRP A 189 -9.65 -4.52 -5.04
C TRP A 189 -10.71 -5.04 -4.06
N THR A 190 -10.99 -6.35 -4.04
CA THR A 190 -11.85 -6.99 -3.04
C THR A 190 -11.31 -6.76 -1.63
N TYR A 191 -9.99 -6.91 -1.48
CA TYR A 191 -9.25 -6.45 -0.30
C TYR A 191 -8.41 -5.23 -0.65
N PRO A 192 -8.27 -4.24 0.26
CA PRO A 192 -7.56 -2.99 0.02
C PRO A 192 -6.03 -3.15 0.10
N VAL A 193 -5.49 -4.13 -0.62
CA VAL A 193 -4.07 -4.43 -0.69
C VAL A 193 -3.58 -4.06 -2.08
N ALA A 194 -2.45 -3.38 -2.12
CA ALA A 194 -1.77 -2.96 -3.32
C ALA A 194 -0.32 -3.44 -3.32
N VAL A 195 0.37 -3.16 -4.41
CA VAL A 195 1.78 -3.46 -4.63
C VAL A 195 2.57 -2.16 -4.60
N LEU A 196 3.65 -2.17 -3.81
CA LEU A 196 4.75 -1.23 -3.91
C LEU A 196 5.72 -1.78 -4.95
N ASN A 197 5.81 -1.09 -6.09
CA ASN A 197 6.81 -1.41 -7.10
C ASN A 197 8.08 -0.64 -6.79
N LEU A 198 9.16 -1.34 -6.47
CA LEU A 198 10.39 -0.72 -6.01
C LEU A 198 11.37 -0.52 -7.17
N THR A 199 12.07 0.61 -7.16
CA THR A 199 13.18 0.84 -8.08
C THR A 199 14.41 1.40 -7.38
N ASN A 200 15.58 1.08 -7.92
CA ASN A 200 16.86 1.65 -7.53
C ASN A 200 17.63 2.08 -8.78
N ALA A 201 17.95 3.37 -8.87
CA ALA A 201 18.64 3.98 -10.02
C ALA A 201 17.99 3.65 -11.39
N GLY A 202 16.65 3.50 -11.41
CA GLY A 202 15.87 3.16 -12.61
C GLY A 202 15.74 1.67 -12.92
N SER A 203 16.37 0.79 -12.12
CA SER A 203 16.18 -0.66 -12.20
C SER A 203 15.11 -1.13 -11.22
N TYR A 204 14.23 -2.03 -11.65
CA TYR A 204 13.28 -2.71 -10.78
C TYR A 204 14.01 -3.61 -9.78
N VAL A 205 13.44 -3.70 -8.59
CA VAL A 205 13.89 -4.56 -7.51
C VAL A 205 12.66 -5.12 -6.80
N GLN A 206 12.88 -6.09 -5.94
CA GLN A 206 11.85 -6.81 -5.18
C GLN A 206 10.63 -5.99 -4.75
N ASP A 207 9.47 -6.30 -5.33
CA ASP A 207 8.21 -5.64 -5.00
C ASP A 207 7.68 -6.10 -3.63
N GLN A 208 6.86 -5.24 -3.03
CA GLN A 208 6.38 -5.38 -1.66
C GLN A 208 4.87 -5.17 -1.58
N LEU A 209 4.22 -5.79 -0.60
CA LEU A 209 2.80 -5.59 -0.33
C LEU A 209 2.55 -4.36 0.55
N ILE A 210 1.44 -3.66 0.31
CA ILE A 210 0.99 -2.54 1.15
C ILE A 210 -0.53 -2.55 1.35
N LEU A 211 -0.95 -2.19 2.56
CA LEU A 211 -2.35 -1.95 2.89
C LEU A 211 -2.70 -0.49 2.58
N VAL A 212 -3.53 -0.24 1.56
CA VAL A 212 -3.85 1.12 1.10
C VAL A 212 -5.12 1.71 1.71
N GLY A 213 -5.77 0.95 2.60
CA GLY A 213 -7.06 1.30 3.19
C GLY A 213 -8.22 1.13 2.21
N VAL A 214 -9.41 0.89 2.74
CA VAL A 214 -10.62 0.92 1.90
C VAL A 214 -10.77 2.38 1.44
N PRO A 215 -10.90 2.68 0.13
CA PRO A 215 -11.30 4.01 -0.29
C PRO A 215 -12.58 4.31 0.46
N GLU A 216 -12.55 5.25 1.41
CA GLU A 216 -13.67 5.45 2.32
C GLU A 216 -14.91 5.62 1.46
N PRO A 217 -15.83 4.63 1.46
CA PRO A 217 -16.89 4.64 0.50
C PRO A 217 -17.73 5.89 0.77
N SER A 218 -18.56 6.27 -0.17
CA SER A 218 -19.67 7.22 -0.04
C SER A 218 -20.45 7.26 1.30
N THR A 219 -20.19 6.40 2.29
CA THR A 219 -20.67 6.45 3.67
C THR A 219 -20.31 7.73 4.42
N LEU A 220 -19.11 8.31 4.29
CA LEU A 220 -18.84 9.63 4.89
C LEU A 220 -19.58 10.74 4.16
N LEU A 221 -19.71 10.63 2.84
CA LEU A 221 -20.53 11.54 2.03
C LEU A 221 -22.02 11.41 2.41
N LEU A 222 -22.52 10.19 2.64
CA LEU A 222 -23.89 9.91 3.10
C LEU A 222 -24.10 10.33 4.55
N MET A 223 -23.11 10.18 5.41
CA MET A 223 -23.15 10.65 6.80
C MET A 223 -23.19 12.18 6.81
N GLY A 224 -22.34 12.83 6.02
CA GLY A 224 -22.36 14.28 5.83
C GLY A 224 -23.69 14.77 5.24
N ALA A 225 -24.17 14.16 4.17
CA ALA A 225 -25.45 14.48 3.55
C ALA A 225 -26.64 14.19 4.49
N GLY A 226 -26.58 13.12 5.27
CA GLY A 226 -27.58 12.75 6.27
C GLY A 226 -27.67 13.74 7.42
N LEU A 227 -26.53 14.20 7.95
CA LEU A 227 -26.46 15.23 8.98
C LEU A 227 -26.93 16.59 8.46
N ILE A 228 -26.61 16.94 7.21
CA ILE A 228 -27.15 18.15 6.55
C ILE A 228 -28.67 18.03 6.37
N GLY A 229 -29.16 16.87 5.93
CA GLY A 229 -30.59 16.58 5.78
C GLY A 229 -31.34 16.76 7.11
N ILE A 230 -30.85 16.17 8.19
CA ILE A 230 -31.43 16.33 9.54
C ILE A 230 -31.38 17.79 10.00
N GLY A 231 -30.26 18.48 9.75
CA GLY A 231 -30.10 19.89 10.10
C GLY A 231 -31.08 20.83 9.37
N VAL A 232 -31.35 20.58 8.08
CA VAL A 232 -32.25 21.41 7.27
C VAL A 232 -33.73 21.07 7.53
N PHE A 233 -34.08 19.79 7.60
CA PHE A 233 -35.47 19.35 7.79
C PHE A 233 -35.91 19.39 9.26
N GLY A 234 -35.00 19.16 10.21
CA GLY A 234 -35.26 19.26 11.65
C GLY A 234 -35.64 20.68 12.08
N ARG A 235 -34.98 21.72 11.54
CA ARG A 235 -35.27 23.12 11.85
C ARG A 235 -36.66 23.58 11.39
N LYS A 236 -37.21 22.98 10.32
CA LYS A 236 -38.56 23.31 9.82
C LYS A 236 -39.67 22.81 10.73
N ARG A 237 -39.44 21.74 11.50
CA ARG A 237 -40.44 21.15 12.40
C ARG A 237 -40.62 21.96 13.70
N PHE A 238 -39.55 22.54 14.22
CA PHE A 238 -39.62 23.35 15.45
C PHE A 238 -40.25 24.75 15.23
N ARG A 239 -40.05 25.37 14.06
CA ARG A 239 -40.68 26.67 13.72
C ARG A 239 -42.19 26.62 13.46
N ARG A 240 -42.81 25.43 13.38
CA ARG A 240 -44.25 25.28 13.16
C ARG A 240 -45.06 25.18 14.46
N LYS A 241 -44.40 25.09 15.63
CA LYS A 241 -45.07 25.05 16.94
C LYS A 241 -45.35 26.42 17.57
N GLU A 242 -44.91 27.52 16.95
CA GLU A 242 -45.11 28.90 17.44
C GLU A 242 -46.27 29.65 16.74
N ARG A 243 -47.17 28.94 16.05
CA ARG A 243 -48.42 29.53 15.53
C ARG A 243 -49.62 28.71 15.99
N VAL A 244 -49.99 28.87 17.26
CA VAL A 244 -51.34 28.65 17.81
C VAL A 244 -51.62 29.82 18.74
#